data_AF-A0A1I7X5Z0-F1
#
_entry.id   AF-A0A1I7X5Z0-F1
#
_cell.length_a   1.000
_cell.length_b   1.000
_cell.length_c   1.000
_cell.angle_alpha   90.00
_cell.angle_beta   90.00
_cell.angle_gamma   90.00
#
_symmetry.space_group_name_H-M   'P 1'
#
loop_
_entity.id
_entity.type
_entity.pdbx_description
1 polymer ?
#
loop_
_entity_poly.entity_id
_entity_poly.type
_entity_poly.pdbx_seq_one_letter_code
_entity_poly.pdbx_strand_id
1 'polypeptide(L)' 'MDNLASWMTVKKEILRTASNNTTSIVGIRSTCGIDASESTVWRMLDKCPNIVRSRMKKCPQLAQGHMDERFR' A
#
# COMPACT_ATOMS: atom_id res chain seq x y z
N MET A 1 -26.54 -5.67 7.33
CA MET A 1 -26.61 -6.21 5.95
C MET A 1 -25.64 -5.37 5.11
N ASP A 2 -24.32 -5.45 5.38
CA ASP A 2 -23.37 -4.43 4.87
C ASP A 2 -22.03 -5.06 4.43
N ASN A 3 -22.06 -6.38 4.17
CA ASN A 3 -20.85 -7.20 4.09
C ASN A 3 -19.96 -6.87 2.88
N LEU A 4 -20.56 -6.51 1.73
CA LEU A 4 -19.79 -6.23 0.52
C LEU A 4 -19.08 -4.86 0.57
N ALA A 5 -19.76 -3.82 1.06
CA ALA A 5 -19.18 -2.47 1.17
C ALA A 5 -18.11 -2.40 2.27
N SER A 6 -18.35 -3.07 3.40
CA SER A 6 -17.36 -3.24 4.47
C SER A 6 -16.12 -3.96 3.95
N TRP A 7 -16.31 -5.08 3.24
CA TRP A 7 -15.20 -5.86 2.69
C TRP A 7 -14.38 -5.10 1.65
N MET A 8 -15.03 -4.34 0.76
CA MET A 8 -14.33 -3.53 -0.24
C MET A 8 -13.50 -2.42 0.41
N THR A 9 -13.99 -1.82 1.49
CA THR A 9 -13.26 -0.81 2.28
C THR A 9 -12.04 -1.42 2.95
N VAL A 10 -12.23 -2.55 3.63
CA VAL A 10 -11.16 -3.30 4.28
C VAL A 10 -10.09 -3.73 3.29
N LYS A 11 -10.48 -4.26 2.12
CA LYS A 11 -9.56 -4.63 1.05
C LYS A 11 -8.72 -3.43 0.61
N LYS A 12 -9.33 -2.26 0.44
CA LYS A 12 -8.61 -1.04 0.04
C LYS A 12 -7.58 -0.63 1.09
N GLU A 13 -7.91 -0.76 2.38
CA GLU A 13 -7.01 -0.43 3.47
C GLU A 13 -5.83 -1.41 3.56
N ILE A 14 -6.07 -2.72 3.47
CA ILE A 14 -5.01 -3.74 3.42
C ILE A 14 -3.99 -3.42 2.32
N LEU A 15 -4.47 -3.06 1.12
CA LEU A 15 -3.59 -2.72 0.00
C LEU A 15 -2.79 -1.43 0.26
N ARG A 16 -3.42 -0.42 0.86
CA ARG A 16 -2.78 0.86 1.19
C ARG A 16 -1.71 0.69 2.25
N THR A 17 -2.02 -0.05 3.31
CA THR A 17 -1.10 -0.38 4.40
C THR A 17 0.08 -1.17 3.84
N ALA A 18 -0.15 -2.27 3.13
CA ALA A 18 0.91 -3.10 2.55
C ALA A 18 1.79 -2.34 1.53
N SER A 19 1.23 -1.41 0.76
CA SER A 19 1.97 -0.63 -0.23
C SER A 19 2.88 0.45 0.38
N ASN A 20 2.49 1.02 1.53
CA ASN A 20 3.14 2.20 2.10
C ASN A 20 4.02 1.89 3.31
N ASN A 21 4.06 0.63 3.77
CA ASN A 21 4.89 0.24 4.91
C ASN A 21 5.67 -1.06 4.63
N THR A 22 6.57 -1.39 5.56
CA THR A 22 7.33 -2.64 5.57
C THR A 22 6.84 -3.57 6.70
N THR A 23 5.59 -3.40 7.13
CA THR A 23 5.02 -4.14 8.25
C THR A 23 4.72 -5.58 7.82
N SER A 24 4.86 -6.53 8.74
CA SER A 24 4.51 -7.93 8.49
C SER A 24 3.02 -8.11 8.18
N ILE A 25 2.65 -9.24 7.56
CA ILE A 25 1.25 -9.59 7.30
C ILE A 25 0.41 -9.62 8.58
N VAL A 26 0.99 -10.11 9.68
CA VAL A 26 0.37 -10.09 11.01
C VAL A 26 0.08 -8.65 11.44
N GLY A 27 1.03 -7.74 11.26
CA GLY A 27 0.84 -6.34 11.60
C GLY A 27 -0.23 -5.67 10.71
N ILE A 28 -0.24 -5.96 9.40
CA ILE A 28 -1.28 -5.47 8.48
C ILE A 28 -2.67 -5.93 8.94
N ARG A 29 -2.79 -7.20 9.36
CA ARG A 29 -4.05 -7.76 9.87
C ARG A 29 -4.52 -7.03 11.12
N SER A 30 -3.63 -6.84 12.09
CA SER A 30 -3.92 -6.12 13.33
C SER A 30 -4.32 -4.67 13.07
N THR A 31 -3.64 -3.97 12.16
CA THR A 31 -3.97 -2.58 11.79
C THR A 31 -5.32 -2.48 11.09
N CYS A 32 -5.67 -3.44 10.23
CA CYS A 32 -6.95 -3.44 9.53
C CYS A 32 -8.12 -3.98 10.37
N GLY A 33 -7.85 -4.50 11.57
CA GLY A 33 -8.88 -5.07 12.46
C GLY A 33 -9.62 -6.26 11.86
N ILE A 34 -8.97 -7.05 11.00
CA ILE A 34 -9.61 -8.16 10.28
C ILE A 34 -9.33 -9.49 10.97
N ASP A 35 -10.38 -10.27 11.18
CA ASP A 35 -10.26 -11.66 11.60
C ASP A 35 -10.14 -12.59 10.38
N ALA A 36 -9.01 -12.47 9.66
CA ALA A 36 -8.70 -13.27 8.49
C ALA A 36 -7.41 -14.08 8.68
N SER A 37 -7.30 -15.23 8.03
CA SER A 37 -6.05 -15.98 8.01
C SER A 37 -4.98 -15.24 7.21
N GLU A 38 -3.71 -15.41 7.59
CA GLU A 38 -2.58 -14.81 6.86
C GLU A 38 -2.58 -15.19 5.37
N SER A 39 -2.92 -16.44 5.07
CA SER A 39 -3.05 -16.93 3.70
C SER A 39 -4.12 -16.18 2.89
N THR A 40 -5.18 -15.71 3.54
CA THR A 40 -6.25 -14.93 2.88
C THR A 40 -5.74 -13.55 2.52
N VAL A 41 -5.02 -12.89 3.44
CA VAL A 41 -4.36 -11.61 3.17
C VAL A 41 -3.33 -11.75 2.05
N TRP A 42 -2.50 -12.80 2.07
CA TRP A 42 -1.57 -13.11 0.98
C TRP A 42 -2.25 -13.24 -0.37
N ARG A 43 -3.34 -14.01 -0.46
CA ARG A 43 -4.10 -14.18 -1.72
C ARG A 43 -4.70 -12.87 -2.21
N MET A 44 -5.05 -11.94 -1.32
CA MET A 44 -5.50 -10.61 -1.73
C MET A 44 -4.37 -9.77 -2.32
N LEU A 45 -3.22 -9.77 -1.67
CA LEU A 45 -2.04 -9.02 -2.12
C LEU A 45 -1.55 -9.56 -3.46
N ASP A 46 -1.47 -10.89 -3.61
CA ASP A 46 -1.05 -11.58 -4.83
C ASP A 46 -1.93 -11.25 -6.04
N LYS A 47 -3.26 -11.19 -5.84
CA LYS A 47 -4.21 -10.80 -6.89
C LYS A 47 -4.16 -9.32 -7.26
N CYS A 48 -3.41 -8.49 -6.55
CA CYS A 48 -3.36 -7.05 -6.77
C CYS A 48 -2.06 -6.65 -7.48
N PRO A 49 -2.08 -6.44 -8.81
CA PRO A 49 -0.88 -6.09 -9.57
C PRO A 49 -0.29 -4.73 -9.16
N ASN A 50 -1.06 -3.89 -8.45
CA ASN A 50 -0.61 -2.60 -7.95
C ASN A 50 0.39 -2.68 -6.78
N ILE A 51 0.52 -3.86 -6.13
CA ILE A 51 1.51 -4.09 -5.05
C ILE A 51 2.83 -4.60 -5.60
N VAL A 52 2.89 -4.97 -6.89
CA VAL A 52 4.18 -5.09 -7.59
C VAL A 52 4.84 -3.74 -7.43
N ARG A 53 5.85 -3.71 -6.54
CA ARG A 53 6.57 -2.50 -6.15
C ARG A 53 6.98 -1.84 -7.44
N SER A 54 6.27 -0.77 -7.81
CA SER A 54 6.55 -0.03 -9.03
C SER A 54 8.03 0.26 -8.97
N ARG A 55 8.79 -0.24 -9.95
CA ARG A 55 10.23 -0.03 -10.01
C ARG A 55 10.41 1.46 -9.79
N MET A 56 11.06 1.83 -8.68
CA MET A 56 11.19 3.23 -8.30
C MET A 56 11.77 3.94 -9.51
N LYS A 57 10.95 4.75 -10.19
CA LYS A 57 11.45 5.52 -11.31
C LYS A 57 12.54 6.40 -10.73
N LYS A 58 13.67 6.50 -11.42
CA LYS A 58 14.71 7.45 -11.02
C LYS A 58 14.01 8.80 -10.84
N CYS A 59 14.19 9.43 -9.69
CA CYS A 59 13.74 10.80 -9.51
C CYS A 59 14.29 11.60 -10.69
N PRO A 60 13.44 12.34 -11.44
CA PRO A 60 13.96 13.22 -12.48
C PRO A 60 15.01 14.12 -11.83
N GLN A 61 16.15 14.27 -12.49
CA GLN A 61 17.14 15.25 -12.06
C GLN A 61 16.41 16.59 -12.04
N LEU A 62 16.34 17.24 -10.88
CA LEU A 62 15.73 18.55 -10.76
C LEU A 62 16.45 19.45 -11.76
N ALA A 63 15.71 20.13 -12.64
CA ALA A 63 16.29 21.17 -13.47
C ALA A 63 16.94 22.21 -12.54
N GLN A 64 18.05 22.81 -12.95
CA GLN A 64 18.83 23.71 -12.12
C GLN A 64 17.98 24.82 -11.47
N GLY A 65 16.98 25.34 -12.20
CA GLY A 65 16.02 26.33 -11.67
C GLY A 65 15.19 25.86 -10.45
N HIS A 66 14.87 24.56 -10.33
CA HIS A 66 14.20 24.02 -9.13
C HIS A 66 15.17 23.82 -7.95
N MET A 67 16.48 23.71 -8.22
CA MET A 67 17.48 23.66 -7.15
C MET A 67 17.68 25.04 -6.54
N ASP A 68 17.74 26.08 -7.38
CA ASP A 68 17.96 27.47 -6.94
C ASP A 68 16.80 28.02 -6.09
N GLU A 69 15.55 27.62 -6.37
CA GLU A 69 14.37 28.02 -5.59
C GLU A 69 14.32 27.37 -4.20
N ARG A 70 14.93 26.19 -4.03
CA ARG A 70 14.93 25.48 -2.74
C ARG A 70 15.98 25.99 -1.76
N PHE A 71 17.00 26.69 -2.26
CA PHE A 71 18.11 27.25 -1.48
C PHE A 71 18.04 28.77 -1.33
N ARG A 72 16.93 29.40 -1.73
CA ARG A 72 16.63 30.81 -1.49
C ARG A 72 15.68 30.96 -0.29
#